data_AF-A0AAV4JEW4-F1
#
_entry.id   AF-A0AAV4JEW4-F1
#
_cell.length_a   1.000
_cell.length_b   1.000
_cell.length_c   1.000
_cell.angle_alpha   90.00
_cell.angle_beta   90.00
_cell.angle_gamma   90.00
#
_symmetry.space_group_name_H-M   'P 1'
#
loop_
_entity.id
_entity.type
_entity.pdbx_description
1 polymer ?
#
loop_
_entity_poly.entity_id
_entity_poly.type
_entity_poly.pdbx_seq_one_letter_code
_entity_poly.pdbx_strand_id
1 'polypeptide(L)'
;IRRLKHHASILIWAGNNENEKGLRENWFDTKESFQRYYEDYLKLYVRTIKPIVENEDPSREYLTSSPTNGAESEKEGYVAKVPSSELYGD
;
A
#
# COMPACT_ATOMS: atom_id res chain seq x y z
N ILE A 1 -9.18 -12.87 -0.29
CA ILE A 1 -8.27 -13.55 -1.23
C ILE A 1 -8.83 -14.87 -1.75
N ARG A 2 -8.95 -15.94 -0.94
CA ARG A 2 -9.44 -17.28 -1.35
C ARG A 2 -10.61 -17.31 -2.33
N ARG A 3 -11.67 -16.53 -2.05
CA ARG A 3 -12.87 -16.46 -2.89
C ARG A 3 -12.62 -15.91 -4.29
N LEU A 4 -11.65 -15.01 -4.48
CA LEU A 4 -11.50 -14.25 -5.73
C LEU A 4 -10.25 -14.63 -6.55
N LYS A 5 -9.23 -15.24 -5.94
CA LYS A 5 -7.94 -15.51 -6.60
C LYS A 5 -8.00 -16.39 -7.88
N HIS A 6 -9.10 -17.09 -8.09
CA HIS A 6 -9.29 -17.95 -9.27
C HIS A 6 -9.83 -17.20 -10.49
N HIS A 7 -10.21 -15.92 -10.37
CA HIS A 7 -10.64 -15.11 -11.50
C HIS A 7 -9.44 -14.57 -12.28
N ALA A 8 -9.32 -14.97 -13.55
CA ALA A 8 -8.25 -14.51 -14.45
C ALA A 8 -8.32 -13.00 -14.76
N SER A 9 -9.47 -12.36 -14.55
CA SER A 9 -9.65 -10.92 -14.73
C SER A 9 -8.95 -10.06 -13.68
N ILE A 10 -8.55 -10.66 -12.55
CA ILE A 10 -7.79 -9.95 -11.51
C ILE A 10 -6.31 -10.08 -11.87
N LEU A 11 -5.62 -8.96 -12.02
CA LEU A 11 -4.19 -8.92 -12.33
C LEU A 11 -3.33 -8.54 -11.12
N ILE A 12 -3.83 -7.68 -10.24
CA ILE A 12 -3.09 -7.12 -9.10
C ILE A 12 -4.00 -6.93 -7.89
N TRP A 13 -3.43 -6.99 -6.69
CA TRP A 13 -4.10 -6.67 -5.44
C TRP A 13 -3.59 -5.33 -4.91
N ALA A 14 -4.45 -4.31 -4.85
CA ALA A 14 -4.13 -3.05 -4.18
C ALA A 14 -4.70 -3.03 -2.76
N GLY A 15 -3.87 -2.68 -1.77
CA GLY A 15 -4.22 -2.72 -0.35
C GLY A 15 -5.23 -1.66 0.08
N ASN A 16 -5.18 -0.48 -0.55
CA ASN A 16 -6.12 0.62 -0.34
C ASN A 16 -6.10 1.61 -1.51
N ASN A 17 -7.01 2.58 -1.44
CA ASN A 17 -7.04 3.76 -2.29
C ASN A 17 -6.53 4.97 -1.49
N GLU A 18 -5.50 5.63 -2.02
CA GLU A 18 -4.97 6.93 -1.62
C GLU A 18 -4.49 7.10 -0.17
N ASN A 19 -4.48 6.06 0.67
CA ASN A 19 -4.11 6.26 2.07
C ASN A 19 -2.61 6.55 2.25
N GLU A 20 -1.75 6.03 1.38
CA GLU A 20 -0.33 6.41 1.38
C GLU A 20 -0.17 7.92 1.15
N LYS A 21 -0.83 8.42 0.11
CA LYS A 21 -0.85 9.84 -0.26
C LYS A 21 -1.49 10.68 0.84
N GLY A 22 -2.66 10.30 1.33
CA GLY A 22 -3.38 11.03 2.36
C GLY A 22 -2.62 11.14 3.68
N LEU A 23 -1.88 10.10 4.05
CA LEU A 23 -0.97 10.16 5.20
C LEU A 23 0.21 11.10 4.93
N ARG A 24 0.87 10.99 3.76
CA ARG A 24 2.04 11.80 3.41
C ARG A 24 1.71 13.29 3.27
N GLU A 25 0.62 13.61 2.58
CA GLU A 25 0.16 14.97 2.31
C GLU A 25 -0.72 15.54 3.43
N ASN A 26 -0.91 14.79 4.52
CA ASN A 26 -1.62 15.21 5.71
C ASN A 26 -3.07 15.67 5.43
N TRP A 27 -3.83 14.90 4.65
CA TRP A 27 -5.21 15.23 4.29
C TRP A 27 -6.17 15.37 5.48
N PHE A 28 -5.81 14.76 6.61
CA PHE A 28 -6.65 14.70 7.81
C PHE A 28 -6.13 15.56 8.98
N ASP A 29 -5.18 16.46 8.73
CA ASP A 29 -4.62 17.36 9.76
C ASP A 29 -4.02 16.65 10.98
N THR A 30 -3.37 15.51 10.75
CA THR A 30 -2.78 14.64 11.78
C THR A 30 -1.25 14.71 11.88
N LYS A 31 -0.60 15.72 11.30
CA LYS A 31 0.87 15.82 11.19
C LYS A 31 1.61 15.64 12.52
N GLU A 32 1.10 16.20 13.61
CA GLU A 32 1.68 16.07 14.96
C GLU A 32 1.71 14.62 15.47
N SER A 33 0.85 13.76 14.93
CA SER A 33 0.75 12.34 15.25
C SER A 33 1.17 11.45 14.07
N PHE A 34 1.91 11.98 13.09
CA PHE A 34 2.30 11.25 11.88
C PHE A 34 2.90 9.88 12.18
N GLN A 35 3.83 9.79 13.14
CA GLN A 35 4.49 8.52 13.48
C GLN A 35 3.51 7.44 13.96
N ARG A 36 2.47 7.83 14.70
CA ARG A 36 1.43 6.90 15.17
C ARG A 36 0.69 6.32 13.97
N TYR A 37 0.21 7.20 13.09
CA TYR A 37 -0.60 6.78 11.94
C TYR A 37 0.22 6.06 10.86
N TYR A 38 1.52 6.37 10.75
CA TYR A 38 2.46 5.61 9.96
C TYR A 38 2.61 4.17 10.48
N GLU A 39 2.81 3.97 11.78
CA GLU A 39 2.87 2.61 12.34
C GLU A 39 1.55 1.86 12.20
N ASP A 40 0.41 2.55 12.33
CA ASP A 40 -0.91 1.95 12.11
C ASP A 40 -1.10 1.54 10.63
N TYR A 41 -0.65 2.38 9.69
CA TYR A 41 -0.64 2.08 8.25
C TYR A 41 0.20 0.84 7.96
N LEU A 42 1.43 0.76 8.47
CA LEU A 42 2.28 -0.42 8.32
C LEU A 42 1.66 -1.66 8.94
N LYS A 43 1.11 -1.54 10.14
CA LYS A 43 0.47 -2.66 10.84
C LYS A 43 -0.64 -3.26 10.00
N LEU A 44 -1.49 -2.43 9.41
CA LEU A 44 -2.62 -2.88 8.62
C LEU A 44 -2.19 -3.40 7.23
N TYR A 45 -1.58 -2.56 6.42
CA TYR A 45 -1.37 -2.88 4.99
C TYR A 45 -0.13 -3.72 4.72
N VAL A 46 0.90 -3.63 5.56
CA VAL A 46 2.18 -4.34 5.36
C VAL A 46 2.28 -5.57 6.25
N ARG A 47 2.01 -5.46 7.56
CA ARG A 47 2.21 -6.56 8.51
C ARG A 47 1.01 -7.50 8.61
N THR A 48 -0.17 -7.07 8.17
CA THR A 48 -1.40 -7.88 8.22
C THR A 48 -1.88 -8.28 6.83
N ILE A 49 -2.20 -7.32 5.95
CA ILE A 49 -2.84 -7.63 4.67
C ILE A 49 -1.85 -8.25 3.67
N LYS A 50 -0.70 -7.60 3.40
CA LYS A 50 0.33 -8.10 2.47
C LYS A 50 0.68 -9.59 2.67
N PRO A 51 1.08 -10.07 3.87
CA PRO A 51 1.44 -11.48 4.06
C PRO A 51 0.24 -12.44 3.87
N ILE A 52 -0.99 -12.01 4.18
CA ILE A 52 -2.18 -12.82 3.89
C ILE A 52 -2.39 -12.95 2.39
N VAL A 53 -2.23 -11.87 1.62
CA VAL A 53 -2.34 -11.90 0.16
C VAL A 53 -1.26 -12.77 -0.44
N GLU A 54 0.01 -12.52 -0.10
CA GLU A 54 1.15 -13.23 -0.66
C GLU A 54 1.12 -14.74 -0.33
N ASN A 55 0.67 -15.11 0.88
CA ASN A 55 0.52 -16.52 1.24
C ASN A 55 -0.67 -17.21 0.54
N GLU A 56 -1.78 -16.49 0.34
CA GLU A 56 -2.98 -17.08 -0.26
C GLU A 56 -2.98 -17.05 -1.80
N ASP A 57 -2.33 -16.07 -2.40
CA ASP A 57 -2.20 -15.87 -3.85
C ASP A 57 -0.81 -15.35 -4.24
N PRO A 58 0.22 -16.22 -4.25
CA PRO A 58 1.58 -15.85 -4.65
C PRO A 58 1.72 -15.59 -6.16
N SER A 59 0.65 -15.76 -6.95
CA SER A 59 0.70 -15.63 -8.43
C SER A 59 0.53 -14.21 -8.94
N ARG A 60 0.17 -13.27 -8.07
CA ARG A 60 -0.11 -11.86 -8.41
C ARG A 60 0.57 -10.94 -7.42
N GLU A 61 0.97 -9.77 -7.91
CA GLU A 61 1.60 -8.75 -7.08
C GLU A 61 0.60 -8.09 -6.12
N TYR A 62 1.16 -7.56 -5.03
CA TYR A 62 0.44 -6.78 -4.03
C TYR A 62 1.06 -5.39 -3.93
N LEU A 63 0.24 -4.36 -4.17
CA LEU A 63 0.58 -2.96 -3.96
C LEU A 63 0.01 -2.49 -2.63
N THR A 64 0.78 -1.69 -1.90
CA THR A 64 0.36 -1.24 -0.57
C THR A 64 -0.76 -0.20 -0.62
N SER A 65 -0.78 0.64 -1.67
CA SER A 65 -1.74 1.73 -1.94
C SER A 65 -1.88 1.95 -3.46
N SER A 66 -2.82 2.79 -3.87
CA SER A 66 -2.89 3.39 -5.21
C SER A 66 -3.40 4.83 -5.10
N PRO A 67 -2.66 5.86 -5.56
CA PRO A 67 -1.33 5.74 -6.17
C PRO A 67 -0.27 5.29 -5.15
N THR A 68 0.81 4.69 -5.67
CA THR A 68 2.05 4.35 -4.96
C THR A 68 3.25 4.48 -5.91
N ASN A 69 4.47 4.45 -5.36
CA ASN A 69 5.70 4.31 -6.16
C ASN A 69 6.18 2.84 -6.19
N GLY A 70 5.33 1.90 -5.78
CA GLY A 70 5.57 0.46 -5.82
C GLY A 70 6.82 0.10 -5.03
N ALA A 71 7.78 -0.55 -5.69
CA ALA A 71 9.06 -0.95 -5.09
C ALA A 71 9.85 0.23 -4.48
N GLU A 72 9.70 1.45 -5.00
CA GLU A 72 10.36 2.61 -4.40
C GLU A 72 9.68 3.03 -3.09
N SER A 73 8.35 2.99 -3.01
CA SER A 73 7.63 3.18 -1.75
C SER A 73 8.11 2.15 -0.71
N GLU A 74 8.28 0.88 -1.07
CA GLU A 74 8.80 -0.14 -0.13
C GLU A 74 10.20 0.20 0.40
N LYS A 75 11.12 0.65 -0.46
CA LYS A 75 12.47 1.10 -0.04
C LYS A 75 12.43 2.30 0.89
N GLU A 76 11.44 3.18 0.71
CA GLU A 76 11.22 4.36 1.55
C GLU A 76 10.44 4.06 2.84
N GLY A 77 10.11 2.78 3.11
CA GLY A 77 9.33 2.38 4.28
C GLY A 77 7.81 2.40 4.06
N TYR A 78 7.36 2.08 2.85
CA TYR A 78 5.95 1.95 2.42
C TYR A 78 5.10 3.22 2.39
N VAL A 79 5.66 4.35 2.81
CA VAL A 79 5.05 5.67 2.63
C VAL A 79 6.09 6.57 1.98
N ALA A 80 6.10 6.64 0.65
CA ALA A 80 7.09 7.41 -0.11
C ALA A 80 7.05 8.89 0.24
N LYS A 81 8.17 9.60 0.06
CA LYS A 81 8.24 11.07 0.21
C LYS A 81 7.31 11.79 -0.76
N VAL A 82 7.18 11.28 -1.97
CA VAL A 82 6.29 11.79 -3.02
C VAL A 82 5.55 10.61 -3.65
N PRO A 83 4.41 10.15 -3.08
CA PRO A 83 3.64 9.00 -3.58
C PRO A 83 3.00 9.22 -4.96
N SER A 84 3.00 10.46 -5.45
CA SER A 84 2.51 10.84 -6.78
C SER A 84 3.65 11.10 -7.77
N SER A 85 4.81 10.47 -7.57
CA SER A 85 5.96 10.69 -8.44
C SER A 85 5.68 10.12 -9.83
N GLU A 86 5.88 10.90 -10.89
CA GLU A 86 5.75 10.42 -12.28
C GLU A 86 6.92 9.51 -12.71
N LEU A 87 7.96 9.38 -11.88
CA LEU A 87 9.13 8.54 -12.14
C LEU A 87 8.92 7.07 -11.75
N TYR A 88 7.91 6.81 -10.92
CA TYR A 88 7.56 5.50 -10.41
C TYR A 88 6.06 5.28 -10.61
N GLY A 89 5.57 4.11 -10.27
CA GLY A 89 4.14 3.83 -10.40
C GLY A 89 3.71 2.68 -9.50
N ASP A 90 2.44 2.35 -9.70
CA ASP A 90 1.77 1.18 -9.16
C ASP A 90 2.40 -0.11 -9.70
#